data_AF-W7SBA6-F1
#
_entry.id   AF-W7SBA6-F1
#
_cell.length_a   1.000
_cell.length_b   1.000
_cell.length_c   1.000
_cell.angle_alpha   90.00
_cell.angle_beta   90.00
_cell.angle_gamma   90.00
#
_symmetry.space_group_name_H-M   'P 1'
#
loop_
_entity.id
_entity.type
_entity.pdbx_description
1 polymer ?
#
loop_
_entity_poly.entity_id
_entity_poly.type
_entity_poly.pdbx_seq_one_letter_code
_entity_poly.pdbx_strand_id
1 'polypeptide(L)'
;MSTFDEVIAQARAELADLEGPARAAPLSRLGSALAQKFMRDGPAAPTGLADLGGAIDAITESHRWLPEDDASRGYLSFLAGLLVNWRFTLLGEERDRVIAVTRFEEGLASPILPRTAVPMGKVMLGFLYVMKTLMALRDPAVLASRFVHGAAAAIDDSDIERGVVLLREVTTGPSMNDDIAQAAAVALELSEALRTMLGTGASRMNMSNMMAGIGRIQALQEKLSTQMRPGYGMNWLSDLFDFSDPGGIARAAQIDRPVAVVEQTDVVVEPEVVPQRRIEIAPEQPTAAGLRADLHAALPLTLPGAPVWENAAALLAHGEDELPGDTVDNLVAMASTLVELDGSEPADAAVDGLLLAVALRLRGTLAEDPVDLREALDMLLTAARTVPPDHAAASTIMSTLGAFLDPEQPLGGLEGDVAAGFAGRIDAVLALHLADGDPLTREGLHLLRCLCRAAWSMAELARAVDAAPAEIPWLPAVRAGHRSE
;
A
#
# COMPACT_ATOMS: atom_id res chain seq x y z
N MET A 1 -7.21 24.25 -6.34
CA MET A 1 -6.00 23.68 -5.71
C MET A 1 -6.24 22.19 -5.60
N SER A 2 -5.25 21.33 -5.82
CA SER A 2 -5.49 19.90 -5.61
C SER A 2 -5.68 19.62 -4.11
N THR A 3 -6.41 18.56 -3.75
CA THR A 3 -6.58 18.13 -2.35
C THR A 3 -5.25 18.00 -1.61
N PHE A 4 -4.19 17.56 -2.29
CA PHE A 4 -2.84 17.53 -1.71
C PHE A 4 -2.28 18.91 -1.39
N ASP A 5 -2.49 19.91 -2.25
CA ASP A 5 -1.96 21.26 -2.02
C ASP A 5 -2.62 21.91 -0.78
N GLU A 6 -3.90 21.63 -0.53
CA GLU A 6 -4.62 22.07 0.67
C GLU A 6 -4.08 21.39 1.93
N VAL A 7 -3.90 20.07 1.91
CA VAL A 7 -3.32 19.31 3.04
C VAL A 7 -1.89 19.76 3.33
N ILE A 8 -1.08 19.97 2.29
CA ILE A 8 0.29 20.47 2.42
C ILE A 8 0.30 21.88 3.02
N ALA A 9 -0.56 22.77 2.54
CA ALA A 9 -0.65 24.13 3.07
C ALA A 9 -1.09 24.14 4.54
N GLN A 10 -2.09 23.35 4.90
CA GLN A 10 -2.60 23.24 6.26
C GLN A 10 -1.54 22.68 7.22
N ALA A 11 -0.86 21.60 6.85
CA ALA A 11 0.18 21.00 7.68
C ALA A 11 1.39 21.94 7.86
N ARG A 12 1.75 22.72 6.83
CA ARG A 12 2.79 23.75 6.93
C ARG A 12 2.38 24.90 7.85
N ALA A 13 1.12 25.35 7.79
CA ALA A 13 0.61 26.39 8.66
C ALA A 13 0.62 25.94 10.13
N GLU A 14 0.17 24.72 10.41
CA GLU A 14 0.22 24.14 11.75
C GLU A 14 1.65 24.03 12.29
N LEU A 15 2.62 23.64 11.45
CA LEU A 15 4.02 23.53 11.83
C LEU A 15 4.71 24.87 12.13
N ALA A 16 4.15 26.00 11.73
CA ALA A 16 4.74 27.31 11.97
C ALA A 16 4.79 27.67 13.46
N ASP A 17 3.81 27.19 14.24
CA ASP A 17 3.65 27.51 15.66
C ASP A 17 4.07 26.36 16.59
N LEU A 18 4.62 25.28 16.04
CA LEU A 18 4.98 24.08 16.80
C LEU A 18 6.50 23.88 16.88
N GLU A 19 6.97 23.54 18.08
CA GLU A 19 8.36 23.18 18.36
C GLU A 19 8.45 21.79 19.02
N GLY A 20 9.61 21.15 18.87
CA GLY A 20 9.92 19.89 19.55
C GLY A 20 8.99 18.72 19.17
N PRO A 21 8.70 17.80 20.12
CA PRO A 21 7.93 16.58 19.84
C PRO A 21 6.51 16.80 19.30
N ALA A 22 5.89 17.95 19.60
CA ALA A 22 4.56 18.29 19.10
C ALA A 22 4.50 18.38 17.55
N ARG A 23 5.67 18.55 16.89
CA ARG A 23 5.79 18.58 15.44
C ARG A 23 5.62 17.21 14.77
N ALA A 24 5.74 16.09 15.50
CA ALA A 24 5.81 14.75 14.92
C ALA A 24 4.59 14.38 14.06
N ALA A 25 3.38 14.56 14.58
CA ALA A 25 2.17 14.21 13.84
C ALA A 25 1.93 15.11 12.60
N PRO A 26 2.03 16.45 12.68
CA PRO A 26 1.91 17.31 11.51
C PRO A 26 3.00 17.08 10.47
N LEU A 27 4.24 16.81 10.88
CA LEU A 27 5.34 16.42 9.97
C LEU A 27 5.06 15.11 9.25
N SER A 28 4.50 14.12 9.95
CA SER A 28 4.09 12.84 9.34
C SER A 28 3.04 13.06 8.25
N ARG A 29 2.02 13.88 8.54
CA ARG A 29 0.99 14.24 7.56
C ARG A 29 1.55 15.00 6.36
N LEU A 30 2.41 16.00 6.62
CA LEU A 30 3.07 16.77 5.57
C LEU A 30 3.90 15.85 4.66
N GLY A 31 4.70 14.97 5.27
CA GLY A 31 5.54 14.02 4.55
C GLY A 31 4.73 13.07 3.67
N SER A 32 3.65 12.49 4.20
CA SER A 32 2.76 11.62 3.43
C SER A 32 2.06 12.37 2.28
N ALA A 33 1.59 13.60 2.49
CA ALA A 33 0.94 14.38 1.45
C ALA A 33 1.91 14.77 0.32
N LEU A 34 3.14 15.16 0.65
CA LEU A 34 4.19 15.43 -0.34
C LEU A 34 4.59 14.17 -1.10
N ALA A 35 4.71 13.04 -0.42
CA ALA A 35 4.99 11.74 -1.04
C ALA A 35 3.90 11.35 -2.04
N GLN A 36 2.63 11.44 -1.66
CA GLN A 36 1.49 11.13 -2.53
C GLN A 36 1.44 12.06 -3.75
N LYS A 37 1.69 13.36 -3.54
CA LYS A 37 1.78 14.32 -4.64
C LYS A 37 2.91 13.97 -5.61
N PHE A 38 4.10 13.64 -5.08
CA PHE A 38 5.23 13.19 -5.90
C PHE A 38 4.89 11.92 -6.70
N MET A 39 4.22 10.95 -6.08
CA MET A 39 3.82 9.71 -6.76
C MET A 39 2.82 9.96 -7.89
N ARG A 40 1.89 10.89 -7.69
CA ARG A 40 0.91 11.28 -8.71
C ARG A 40 1.54 12.08 -9.86
N ASP A 41 2.31 13.11 -9.53
CA ASP A 41 2.82 14.07 -10.51
C ASP A 41 4.12 13.59 -11.18
N GLY A 42 4.83 12.68 -10.51
CA GLY A 42 6.08 12.09 -10.95
C GLY A 42 7.30 13.01 -10.78
N PRO A 43 8.51 12.47 -11.00
CA PRO A 43 9.78 13.18 -10.78
C PRO A 43 10.00 14.34 -11.76
N ALA A 44 9.37 14.31 -12.92
CA ALA A 44 9.54 15.32 -13.95
C ALA A 44 8.59 16.52 -13.82
N ALA A 45 7.64 16.49 -12.88
CA ALA A 45 6.82 17.64 -12.58
C ALA A 45 7.70 18.80 -12.07
N PRO A 46 7.30 20.07 -12.27
CA PRO A 46 8.09 21.23 -11.84
C PRO A 46 8.50 21.20 -10.36
N THR A 47 7.68 20.58 -9.50
CA THR A 47 7.95 20.43 -8.07
C THR A 47 8.30 19.01 -7.66
N GLY A 48 8.35 18.02 -8.57
CA GLY A 48 8.44 16.60 -8.22
C GLY A 48 9.61 16.27 -7.29
N LEU A 49 10.84 16.62 -7.68
CA LEU A 49 12.01 16.41 -6.83
C LEU A 49 11.99 17.23 -5.53
N ALA A 50 11.40 18.42 -5.54
CA ALA A 50 11.26 19.26 -4.35
C ALA A 50 10.23 18.67 -3.37
N ASP A 51 9.13 18.12 -3.89
CA ASP A 51 8.10 17.43 -3.11
C ASP A 51 8.67 16.14 -2.50
N LEU A 52 9.43 15.34 -3.26
CA LEU A 52 10.14 14.17 -2.74
C LEU A 52 11.15 14.55 -1.63
N GLY A 53 11.97 15.58 -1.85
CA GLY A 53 12.91 16.08 -0.85
C GLY A 53 12.21 16.54 0.42
N GLY A 54 11.14 17.34 0.28
CA GLY A 54 10.34 17.80 1.40
C GLY A 54 9.64 16.66 2.15
N ALA A 55 9.21 15.61 1.45
CA ALA A 55 8.65 14.41 2.07
C ALA A 55 9.69 13.69 2.93
N ILE A 56 10.89 13.47 2.39
CA ILE A 56 12.01 12.84 3.11
C ILE A 56 12.36 13.63 4.37
N ASP A 57 12.48 14.95 4.25
CA ASP A 57 12.82 15.83 5.38
C ASP A 57 11.75 15.79 6.47
N ALA A 58 10.47 15.89 6.09
CA ALA A 58 9.36 15.88 7.04
C ALA A 58 9.22 14.53 7.77
N ILE A 59 9.27 13.39 7.05
CA ILE A 59 9.20 12.06 7.67
C ILE A 59 10.42 11.82 8.57
N THR A 60 11.62 12.23 8.15
CA THR A 60 12.85 12.06 8.94
C THR A 60 12.82 12.90 10.21
N GLU A 61 12.34 14.14 10.13
CA GLU A 61 12.17 14.98 11.32
C GLU A 61 11.10 14.43 12.26
N SER A 62 9.97 13.96 11.73
CA SER A 62 8.93 13.29 12.53
C SER A 62 9.49 12.10 13.29
N HIS A 63 10.18 11.19 12.59
CA HIS A 63 10.80 9.99 13.16
C HIS A 63 11.72 10.31 14.35
N ARG A 64 12.49 11.42 14.26
CA ARG A 64 13.42 11.85 15.33
C ARG A 64 12.70 12.15 16.65
N TRP A 65 11.44 12.59 16.58
CA TRP A 65 10.67 12.97 17.76
C TRP A 65 9.94 11.81 18.42
N LEU A 66 9.86 10.65 17.76
CA LEU A 66 9.19 9.48 18.30
C LEU A 66 10.09 8.72 19.28
N PRO A 67 9.55 8.30 20.45
CA PRO A 67 10.21 7.34 21.34
C PRO A 67 10.64 6.05 20.62
N GLU A 68 11.57 5.29 21.21
CA GLU A 68 12.04 4.01 20.63
C GLU A 68 10.95 2.92 20.61
N ASP A 69 10.03 2.98 21.56
CA ASP A 69 8.89 2.08 21.71
C ASP A 69 7.62 2.57 21.00
N ASP A 70 7.68 3.70 20.29
CA ASP A 70 6.51 4.24 19.58
C ASP A 70 6.10 3.35 18.40
N ALA A 71 4.81 3.02 18.36
CA ALA A 71 4.26 2.12 17.38
C ALA A 71 4.43 2.64 15.92
N SER A 72 4.42 3.96 15.73
CA SER A 72 4.52 4.58 14.42
C SER A 72 5.95 4.57 13.87
N ARG A 73 6.96 4.35 14.73
CA ARG A 73 8.37 4.46 14.36
C ARG A 73 8.77 3.48 13.25
N GLY A 74 8.35 2.23 13.36
CA GLY A 74 8.62 1.21 12.34
C GLY A 74 8.03 1.57 10.97
N TYR A 75 6.79 2.05 10.96
CA TYR A 75 6.12 2.47 9.73
C TYR A 75 6.77 3.73 9.12
N LEU A 76 7.10 4.73 9.93
CA LEU A 76 7.81 5.92 9.44
C LEU A 76 9.22 5.61 8.94
N SER A 77 9.93 4.66 9.56
CA SER A 77 11.20 4.17 9.03
C SER A 77 11.02 3.47 7.70
N PHE A 78 10.01 2.61 7.55
CA PHE A 78 9.68 2.00 6.25
C PHE A 78 9.38 3.05 5.17
N LEU A 79 8.53 4.05 5.46
CA LEU A 79 8.21 5.13 4.52
C LEU A 79 9.43 5.98 4.17
N ALA A 80 10.27 6.33 5.14
CA ALA A 80 11.52 7.02 4.90
C ALA A 80 12.45 6.21 3.97
N GLY A 81 12.53 4.90 4.20
CA GLY A 81 13.30 3.98 3.36
C GLY A 81 12.81 3.97 1.92
N LEU A 82 11.49 3.92 1.72
CA LEU A 82 10.86 3.96 0.40
C LEU A 82 11.15 5.26 -0.35
N LEU A 83 10.96 6.41 0.31
CA LEU A 83 11.17 7.73 -0.30
C LEU A 83 12.63 7.96 -0.66
N VAL A 84 13.55 7.61 0.24
CA VAL A 84 14.98 7.75 -0.02
C VAL A 84 15.43 6.76 -1.11
N ASN A 85 14.86 5.56 -1.16
CA ASN A 85 15.11 4.62 -2.25
C ASN A 85 14.67 5.19 -3.61
N TRP A 86 13.51 5.84 -3.70
CA TRP A 86 13.12 6.52 -4.95
C TRP A 86 14.09 7.63 -5.33
N ARG A 87 14.55 8.44 -4.36
CA ARG A 87 15.56 9.48 -4.65
C ARG A 87 16.87 8.85 -5.12
N PHE A 88 17.30 7.74 -4.51
CA PHE A 88 18.47 6.97 -4.96
C PHE A 88 18.30 6.48 -6.40
N THR A 89 17.16 5.88 -6.76
CA THR A 89 16.93 5.41 -8.13
C THR A 89 16.93 6.56 -9.16
N LEU A 90 16.50 7.75 -8.76
CA LEU A 90 16.46 8.93 -9.64
C LEU A 90 17.80 9.65 -9.79
N LEU A 91 18.57 9.75 -8.69
CA LEU A 91 19.78 10.60 -8.63
C LEU A 91 21.08 9.80 -8.53
N GLY A 92 21.02 8.51 -8.17
CA GLY A 92 22.17 7.61 -8.07
C GLY A 92 23.13 7.90 -6.92
N GLU A 93 22.72 8.69 -5.91
CA GLU A 93 23.60 9.06 -4.79
C GLU A 93 23.77 7.90 -3.80
N GLU A 94 25.00 7.39 -3.66
CA GLU A 94 25.30 6.27 -2.75
C GLU A 94 24.90 6.53 -1.29
N ARG A 95 24.92 7.80 -0.87
CA ARG A 95 24.46 8.20 0.46
C ARG A 95 22.99 7.82 0.69
N ASP A 96 22.14 8.00 -0.32
CA ASP A 96 20.72 7.65 -0.23
C ASP A 96 20.53 6.15 -0.13
N ARG A 97 21.30 5.36 -0.89
CA ARG A 97 21.29 3.89 -0.79
C ARG A 97 21.53 3.43 0.65
N VAL A 98 22.56 3.96 1.31
CA VAL A 98 22.92 3.61 2.69
C VAL A 98 21.83 4.02 3.69
N ILE A 99 21.24 5.21 3.50
CA ILE A 99 20.13 5.67 4.35
C ILE A 99 18.92 4.77 4.16
N ALA A 100 18.55 4.46 2.91
CA ALA A 100 17.40 3.59 2.61
C ALA A 100 17.56 2.19 3.21
N VAL A 101 18.76 1.58 3.11
CA VAL A 101 19.07 0.29 3.77
C VAL A 101 18.80 0.37 5.27
N THR A 102 19.38 1.37 5.94
CA THR A 102 19.22 1.56 7.40
C THR A 102 17.75 1.69 7.78
N ARG A 103 16.97 2.41 6.98
CA ARG A 103 15.55 2.67 7.23
C ARG A 103 14.66 1.46 6.98
N PHE A 104 14.93 0.68 5.93
CA PHE A 104 14.23 -0.57 5.71
C PHE A 104 14.57 -1.61 6.78
N GLU A 105 15.82 -1.70 7.24
CA GLU A 105 16.20 -2.60 8.34
C GLU A 105 15.48 -2.24 9.64
N GLU A 106 15.44 -0.95 10.01
CA GLU A 106 14.69 -0.49 11.18
C GLU A 106 13.18 -0.78 11.04
N GLY A 107 12.60 -0.50 9.86
CA GLY A 107 11.19 -0.75 9.60
C GLY A 107 10.81 -2.24 9.65
N LEU A 108 11.60 -3.10 9.02
CA LEU A 108 11.38 -4.55 8.97
C LEU A 108 11.66 -5.25 10.30
N ALA A 109 12.46 -4.64 11.18
CA ALA A 109 12.64 -5.13 12.55
C ALA A 109 11.43 -4.84 13.45
N SER A 110 10.52 -3.96 13.02
CA SER A 110 9.33 -3.61 13.80
C SER A 110 8.26 -4.72 13.72
N PRO A 111 7.77 -5.24 14.87
CA PRO A 111 6.77 -6.32 14.89
C PRO A 111 5.37 -5.89 14.44
N ILE A 112 5.14 -4.58 14.36
CA ILE A 112 3.86 -3.94 14.05
C ILE A 112 3.85 -3.31 12.64
N LEU A 113 4.91 -3.51 11.86
CA LEU A 113 4.88 -3.10 10.45
C LEU A 113 3.73 -3.85 9.75
N PRO A 114 2.87 -3.17 8.97
CA PRO A 114 1.78 -3.83 8.26
C PRO A 114 2.29 -5.02 7.46
N ARG A 115 1.59 -6.17 7.55
CA ARG A 115 2.01 -7.40 6.86
C ARG A 115 2.13 -7.22 5.34
N THR A 116 1.32 -6.33 4.77
CA THR A 116 1.36 -5.92 3.36
C THR A 116 2.66 -5.19 2.98
N ALA A 117 3.27 -4.46 3.91
CA ALA A 117 4.49 -3.70 3.67
C ALA A 117 5.76 -4.56 3.79
N VAL A 118 5.70 -5.68 4.52
CA VAL A 118 6.86 -6.56 4.76
C VAL A 118 7.45 -7.13 3.45
N PRO A 119 6.67 -7.76 2.54
CA PRO A 119 7.21 -8.26 1.27
C PRO A 119 7.84 -7.16 0.43
N MET A 120 7.17 -6.00 0.31
CA MET A 120 7.70 -4.85 -0.43
C MET A 120 9.03 -4.36 0.16
N GLY A 121 9.10 -4.21 1.49
CA GLY A 121 10.32 -3.79 2.18
C GLY A 121 11.47 -4.77 1.95
N LYS A 122 11.21 -6.08 1.98
CA LYS A 122 12.22 -7.12 1.70
C LYS A 122 12.70 -7.07 0.25
N VAL A 123 11.80 -6.86 -0.71
CA VAL A 123 12.17 -6.71 -2.12
C VAL A 123 13.06 -5.50 -2.33
N MET A 124 12.65 -4.34 -1.82
CA MET A 124 13.41 -3.09 -1.97
C MET A 124 14.76 -3.16 -1.26
N LEU A 125 14.81 -3.68 -0.03
CA LEU A 125 16.06 -3.87 0.69
C LEU A 125 16.98 -4.88 -0.01
N GLY A 126 16.44 -6.00 -0.46
CA GLY A 126 17.20 -6.99 -1.22
C GLY A 126 17.77 -6.41 -2.51
N PHE A 127 16.98 -5.59 -3.20
CA PHE A 127 17.41 -4.87 -4.39
C PHE A 127 18.54 -3.85 -4.09
N LEU A 128 18.46 -3.08 -3.01
CA LEU A 128 19.50 -2.14 -2.58
C LEU A 128 20.85 -2.82 -2.28
N TYR A 129 20.81 -4.04 -1.76
CA TYR A 129 21.99 -4.86 -1.53
C TYR A 129 22.64 -5.33 -2.86
N VAL A 130 21.81 -5.78 -3.79
CA VAL A 130 22.23 -6.21 -5.14
C VAL A 130 22.83 -5.03 -5.92
N MET A 131 22.21 -3.86 -5.83
CA MET A 131 22.63 -2.65 -6.53
C MET A 131 24.02 -2.18 -6.16
N LYS A 132 24.40 -2.26 -4.88
CA LYS A 132 25.76 -1.93 -4.43
C LYS A 132 26.80 -2.72 -5.22
N THR A 133 26.55 -4.01 -5.41
CA THR A 133 27.46 -4.89 -6.14
C THR A 133 27.46 -4.57 -7.63
N LEU A 134 26.28 -4.35 -8.22
CA LEU A 134 26.17 -3.96 -9.62
C LEU A 134 26.93 -2.65 -9.89
N MET A 135 26.80 -1.64 -9.02
CA MET A 135 27.51 -0.36 -9.13
C MET A 135 29.03 -0.54 -8.98
N ALA A 136 29.48 -1.37 -8.04
CA ALA A 136 30.91 -1.64 -7.87
C ALA A 136 31.52 -2.34 -9.10
N LEU A 137 30.77 -3.21 -9.78
CA LEU A 137 31.22 -3.87 -11.01
C LEU A 137 31.31 -2.93 -12.21
N ARG A 138 30.65 -1.77 -12.17
CA ARG A 138 30.78 -0.73 -13.22
C ARG A 138 32.11 0.00 -13.15
N ASP A 139 32.81 -0.05 -12.02
CA ASP A 139 34.15 0.55 -11.89
C ASP A 139 35.20 -0.37 -12.54
N PRO A 140 35.86 0.06 -13.64
CA PRO A 140 36.88 -0.74 -14.31
C PRO A 140 38.06 -1.10 -13.40
N ALA A 141 38.38 -0.25 -12.41
CA ALA A 141 39.46 -0.51 -11.47
C ALA A 141 39.09 -1.63 -10.49
N VAL A 142 37.85 -1.63 -10.00
CA VAL A 142 37.32 -2.72 -9.15
C VAL A 142 37.32 -4.04 -9.92
N LEU A 143 36.80 -4.04 -11.14
CA LEU A 143 36.75 -5.21 -12.00
C LEU A 143 38.16 -5.75 -12.30
N ALA A 144 39.09 -4.90 -12.75
CA ALA A 144 40.48 -5.28 -13.00
C ALA A 144 41.18 -5.80 -11.74
N SER A 145 40.96 -5.18 -10.58
CA SER A 145 41.56 -5.62 -9.32
C SER A 145 41.12 -7.03 -8.93
N ARG A 146 39.84 -7.39 -9.12
CA ARG A 146 39.31 -8.73 -8.84
C ARG A 146 39.86 -9.77 -9.82
N PHE A 147 39.99 -9.46 -11.10
CA PHE A 147 40.59 -10.35 -12.11
C PHE A 147 42.07 -10.65 -11.83
N VAL A 148 42.85 -9.63 -11.47
CA VAL A 148 44.31 -9.75 -11.35
C VAL A 148 44.73 -10.28 -9.98
N HIS A 149 44.17 -9.75 -8.90
CA HIS A 149 44.67 -10.01 -7.55
C HIS A 149 43.83 -11.03 -6.78
N GLY A 150 42.64 -11.39 -7.27
CA GLY A 150 41.70 -12.24 -6.52
C GLY A 150 41.36 -11.68 -5.14
N ALA A 151 41.59 -10.39 -4.92
CA ALA A 151 41.48 -9.76 -3.61
C ALA A 151 40.04 -9.39 -3.32
N ALA A 152 39.54 -9.88 -2.19
CA ALA A 152 38.19 -9.73 -1.66
C ALA A 152 37.78 -8.28 -1.30
N ALA A 153 38.63 -7.28 -1.52
CA ALA A 153 38.53 -6.01 -0.79
C ALA A 153 37.47 -5.02 -1.30
N ALA A 154 36.95 -5.15 -2.53
CA ALA A 154 36.10 -4.10 -3.12
C ALA A 154 34.60 -4.41 -3.16
N ILE A 155 34.23 -5.69 -3.15
CA ILE A 155 32.82 -6.11 -3.20
C ILE A 155 32.64 -7.10 -2.06
N ASP A 156 31.76 -6.76 -1.12
CA ASP A 156 31.38 -7.64 -0.03
C ASP A 156 30.31 -8.61 -0.54
N ASP A 157 30.71 -9.87 -0.74
CA ASP A 157 29.78 -10.92 -1.20
C ASP A 157 28.64 -11.14 -0.19
N SER A 158 28.78 -10.67 1.06
CA SER A 158 27.74 -10.77 2.09
C SER A 158 26.49 -9.95 1.76
N ASP A 159 26.62 -8.85 1.02
CA ASP A 159 25.47 -8.03 0.62
C ASP A 159 24.60 -8.78 -0.40
N ILE A 160 25.20 -9.43 -1.40
CA ILE A 160 24.43 -10.27 -2.34
C ILE A 160 23.72 -11.40 -1.60
N GLU A 161 24.39 -12.08 -0.67
CA GLU A 161 23.76 -13.17 0.08
C GLU A 161 22.60 -12.68 0.95
N ARG A 162 22.73 -11.50 1.60
CA ARG A 162 21.61 -10.86 2.30
C ARG A 162 20.44 -10.57 1.36
N GLY A 163 20.73 -10.02 0.17
CA GLY A 163 19.71 -9.76 -0.84
C GLY A 163 19.00 -11.04 -1.30
N VAL A 164 19.74 -12.11 -1.59
CA VAL A 164 19.21 -13.42 -1.99
C VAL A 164 18.29 -14.00 -0.91
N VAL A 165 18.68 -13.92 0.36
CA VAL A 165 17.85 -14.42 1.48
C VAL A 165 16.51 -13.68 1.51
N LEU A 166 16.54 -12.35 1.50
CA LEU A 166 15.32 -11.52 1.56
C LEU A 166 14.40 -11.76 0.36
N LEU A 167 14.95 -11.81 -0.84
CA LEU A 167 14.19 -12.03 -2.08
C LEU A 167 13.59 -13.44 -2.12
N ARG A 168 14.35 -14.45 -1.69
CA ARG A 168 13.87 -15.83 -1.63
C ARG A 168 12.70 -15.96 -0.66
N GLU A 169 12.79 -15.37 0.53
CA GLU A 169 11.69 -15.37 1.50
C GLU A 169 10.38 -14.84 0.91
N VAL A 170 10.45 -13.80 0.07
CA VAL A 170 9.27 -13.26 -0.62
C VAL A 170 8.75 -14.22 -1.69
N THR A 171 9.63 -14.80 -2.50
CA THR A 171 9.21 -15.75 -3.57
C THR A 171 8.68 -17.08 -3.06
N THR A 172 9.10 -17.54 -1.88
CA THR A 172 8.66 -18.81 -1.29
C THR A 172 7.55 -18.65 -0.27
N GLY A 173 7.31 -17.43 0.20
CA GLY A 173 6.25 -17.10 1.14
C GLY A 173 4.88 -17.00 0.46
N PRO A 174 3.79 -16.90 1.23
CA PRO A 174 2.48 -16.59 0.68
C PRO A 174 2.53 -15.21 0.00
N SER A 175 2.31 -15.19 -1.32
CA SER A 175 2.29 -13.94 -2.09
C SER A 175 0.97 -13.22 -1.87
N MET A 176 1.04 -11.98 -1.37
CA MET A 176 -0.14 -11.11 -1.26
C MET A 176 -0.44 -10.38 -2.58
N ASN A 177 0.55 -10.27 -3.47
CA ASN A 177 0.44 -9.58 -4.74
C ASN A 177 1.42 -10.22 -5.74
N ASP A 178 0.90 -10.61 -6.90
CA ASP A 178 1.67 -11.24 -7.98
C ASP A 178 2.79 -10.33 -8.51
N ASP A 179 2.59 -9.01 -8.53
CA ASP A 179 3.59 -8.05 -8.97
C ASP A 179 4.80 -8.03 -8.02
N ILE A 180 4.57 -8.10 -6.70
CA ILE A 180 5.66 -8.14 -5.71
C ILE A 180 6.40 -9.48 -5.80
N ALA A 181 5.68 -10.58 -6.01
CA ALA A 181 6.29 -11.90 -6.19
C ALA A 181 7.14 -11.94 -7.47
N GLN A 182 6.64 -11.38 -8.58
CA GLN A 182 7.37 -11.26 -9.84
C GLN A 182 8.58 -10.34 -9.70
N ALA A 183 8.45 -9.21 -9.01
CA ALA A 183 9.55 -8.31 -8.69
C ALA A 183 10.66 -9.02 -7.93
N ALA A 184 10.28 -9.77 -6.89
CA ALA A 184 11.20 -10.56 -6.08
C ALA A 184 11.91 -11.63 -6.91
N ALA A 185 11.18 -12.32 -7.80
CA ALA A 185 11.73 -13.35 -8.66
C ALA A 185 12.75 -12.77 -9.66
N VAL A 186 12.44 -11.65 -10.30
CA VAL A 186 13.36 -10.95 -11.22
C VAL A 186 14.63 -10.49 -10.50
N ALA A 187 14.49 -9.87 -9.33
CA ALA A 187 15.63 -9.43 -8.54
C ALA A 187 16.46 -10.63 -8.04
N LEU A 188 15.82 -11.76 -7.70
CA LEU A 188 16.49 -12.99 -7.29
C LEU A 188 17.29 -13.60 -8.46
N GLU A 189 16.71 -13.68 -9.66
CA GLU A 189 17.39 -14.14 -10.87
C GLU A 189 18.63 -13.28 -11.17
N LEU A 190 18.51 -11.95 -11.06
CA LEU A 190 19.64 -11.03 -11.20
C LEU A 190 20.72 -11.28 -10.13
N SER A 191 20.31 -11.45 -8.87
CA SER A 191 21.22 -11.74 -7.76
C SER A 191 22.00 -13.03 -7.97
N GLU A 192 21.33 -14.07 -8.46
CA GLU A 192 21.97 -15.36 -8.75
C GLU A 192 22.89 -15.29 -9.97
N ALA A 193 22.56 -14.48 -10.98
CA ALA A 193 23.46 -14.21 -12.11
C ALA A 193 24.72 -13.47 -11.66
N LEU A 194 24.59 -12.46 -10.79
CA LEU A 194 25.73 -11.77 -10.19
C LEU A 194 26.57 -12.75 -9.35
N ARG A 195 25.94 -13.58 -8.52
CA ARG A 195 26.64 -14.62 -7.75
C ARG A 195 27.41 -15.60 -8.65
N THR A 196 26.82 -16.03 -9.76
CA THR A 196 27.51 -16.85 -10.75
C THR A 196 28.73 -16.12 -11.32
N MET A 197 28.60 -14.84 -11.68
CA MET A 197 29.69 -14.04 -12.21
C MET A 197 30.83 -13.84 -11.20
N LEU A 198 30.50 -13.54 -9.94
CA LEU A 198 31.49 -13.36 -8.88
C LEU A 198 32.19 -14.67 -8.50
N GLY A 199 31.52 -15.81 -8.70
CA GLY A 199 31.94 -17.11 -8.20
C GLY A 199 31.54 -17.32 -6.73
N THR A 200 31.56 -18.57 -6.27
CA THR A 200 31.32 -18.90 -4.85
C THR A 200 32.59 -19.41 -4.19
N GLY A 201 32.89 -18.91 -2.99
CA GLY A 201 34.00 -19.38 -2.16
C GLY A 201 35.39 -19.09 -2.75
N ALA A 202 36.30 -20.07 -2.68
CA ALA A 202 37.69 -19.91 -3.18
C ALA A 202 37.80 -19.89 -4.72
N SER A 203 36.70 -20.19 -5.43
CA SER A 203 36.65 -20.19 -6.89
C SER A 203 36.47 -18.76 -7.38
N ARG A 204 37.61 -18.12 -7.67
CA ARG A 204 37.70 -16.72 -8.11
C ARG A 204 36.84 -16.47 -9.37
N MET A 205 36.37 -15.24 -9.50
CA MET A 205 35.82 -14.70 -10.75
C MET A 205 36.75 -15.10 -11.90
N ASN A 206 36.23 -15.89 -12.83
CA ASN A 206 36.95 -16.33 -14.02
C ASN A 206 36.11 -16.00 -15.26
N MET A 207 36.74 -16.00 -16.44
CA MET A 207 36.07 -15.64 -17.69
C MET A 207 34.83 -16.52 -17.96
N SER A 208 34.85 -17.81 -17.60
CA SER A 208 33.70 -18.71 -17.77
C SER A 208 32.51 -18.31 -16.88
N ASN A 209 32.76 -18.00 -15.61
CA ASN A 209 31.75 -17.54 -14.66
C ASN A 209 31.16 -16.19 -15.10
N MET A 210 32.01 -15.28 -15.58
CA MET A 210 31.58 -14.00 -16.11
C MET A 210 30.69 -14.17 -17.35
N MET A 211 31.11 -14.97 -18.33
CA MET A 211 30.30 -15.24 -19.53
C MET A 211 28.97 -15.93 -19.18
N ALA A 212 28.96 -16.86 -18.21
CA ALA A 212 27.74 -17.50 -17.74
C ALA A 212 26.79 -16.50 -17.05
N GLY A 213 27.33 -15.61 -16.21
CA GLY A 213 26.56 -14.53 -15.57
C GLY A 213 25.98 -13.54 -16.59
N ILE A 214 26.78 -13.10 -17.56
CA ILE A 214 26.33 -12.22 -18.66
C ILE A 214 25.21 -12.88 -19.46
N GLY A 215 25.35 -14.17 -19.80
CA GLY A 215 24.29 -14.91 -20.52
C GLY A 215 22.98 -14.96 -19.75
N ARG A 216 23.03 -15.10 -18.41
CA ARG A 216 21.83 -15.03 -17.55
C ARG A 216 21.22 -13.64 -17.52
N ILE A 217 22.03 -12.59 -17.42
CA ILE A 217 21.56 -11.20 -17.46
C ILE A 217 20.88 -10.89 -18.80
N GLN A 218 21.46 -11.34 -19.92
CA GLN A 218 20.86 -11.18 -21.26
C GLN A 218 19.53 -11.92 -21.39
N ALA A 219 19.45 -13.17 -20.91
CA ALA A 219 18.20 -13.92 -20.89
C ALA A 219 17.13 -13.22 -20.02
N LEU A 220 17.53 -12.63 -18.89
CA LEU A 220 16.65 -11.84 -18.06
C LEU A 220 16.17 -10.58 -18.79
N GLN A 221 17.05 -9.84 -19.48
CA GLN A 221 16.68 -8.68 -20.29
C GLN A 221 15.69 -9.04 -21.40
N GLU A 222 15.91 -10.14 -22.11
CA GLU A 222 15.00 -10.65 -23.14
C GLU A 222 13.64 -11.06 -22.55
N LYS A 223 13.65 -11.71 -21.39
CA LYS A 223 12.43 -12.05 -20.64
C LYS A 223 11.67 -10.78 -20.25
N LEU A 224 12.35 -9.75 -19.75
CA LEU A 224 11.72 -8.49 -19.37
C LEU A 224 11.17 -7.74 -20.58
N SER A 225 11.88 -7.71 -21.71
CA SER A 225 11.42 -7.02 -22.92
C SER A 225 10.25 -7.72 -23.62
N THR A 226 10.14 -9.04 -23.49
CA THR A 226 9.10 -9.84 -24.16
C THR A 226 7.88 -10.11 -23.30
N GLN A 227 8.04 -10.20 -21.97
CA GLN A 227 6.98 -10.63 -21.05
C GLN A 227 6.45 -9.52 -20.14
N MET A 228 7.17 -8.40 -19.95
CA MET A 228 6.62 -7.28 -19.18
C MET A 228 5.62 -6.50 -20.03
N ARG A 229 4.41 -6.37 -19.50
CA ARG A 229 3.35 -5.56 -20.11
C ARG A 229 3.75 -4.07 -20.02
N PRO A 230 3.57 -3.28 -21.10
CA PRO A 230 3.76 -1.84 -21.05
C PRO A 230 2.90 -1.20 -19.94
N GLY A 231 3.49 -0.38 -19.08
CA GLY A 231 2.78 0.38 -18.03
C GLY A 231 2.93 -0.15 -16.60
N TYR A 232 3.59 -1.29 -16.38
CA TYR A 232 3.88 -1.77 -15.03
C TYR A 232 5.05 -0.98 -14.42
N GLY A 233 4.92 -0.58 -13.15
CA GLY A 233 5.79 0.37 -12.41
C GLY A 233 7.25 -0.03 -12.19
N MET A 234 7.80 -0.92 -13.03
CA MET A 234 9.16 -1.44 -13.00
C MET A 234 9.93 -1.16 -14.29
N ASN A 235 9.47 -0.24 -15.14
CA ASN A 235 10.20 0.23 -16.33
C ASN A 235 11.58 0.83 -16.02
N TRP A 236 11.87 1.17 -14.76
CA TRP A 236 13.21 1.57 -14.34
C TRP A 236 14.22 0.40 -14.36
N LEU A 237 13.75 -0.86 -14.31
CA LEU A 237 14.64 -2.03 -14.39
C LEU A 237 15.30 -2.17 -15.77
N SER A 238 14.66 -1.76 -16.86
CA SER A 238 15.30 -1.72 -18.18
C SER A 238 16.44 -0.71 -18.23
N ASP A 239 16.29 0.44 -17.56
CA ASP A 239 17.32 1.48 -17.50
C ASP A 239 18.51 1.09 -16.62
N LEU A 240 18.35 0.18 -15.65
CA LEU A 240 19.47 -0.39 -14.88
C LEU A 240 20.48 -1.15 -15.74
N PHE A 241 20.00 -1.70 -16.85
CA PHE A 241 20.79 -2.48 -17.79
C PHE A 241 21.32 -1.65 -18.96
N ASP A 242 20.91 -0.38 -19.05
CA ASP A 242 21.54 0.58 -19.95
C ASP A 242 22.83 1.10 -19.31
N PHE A 243 23.96 0.50 -19.72
CA PHE A 243 25.29 0.88 -19.27
C PHE A 243 25.78 2.20 -19.90
N SER A 244 24.98 2.85 -20.74
CA SER A 244 25.40 4.00 -21.56
C SER A 244 24.91 5.37 -21.07
N ASP A 245 23.79 5.48 -20.32
CA ASP A 245 23.32 6.77 -19.74
C ASP A 245 22.68 6.65 -18.34
N PRO A 246 23.46 6.76 -17.25
CA PRO A 246 22.97 6.66 -15.87
C PRO A 246 21.97 7.76 -15.43
N GLY A 247 21.76 8.80 -16.25
CA GLY A 247 20.82 9.89 -15.97
C GLY A 247 19.66 9.96 -16.96
N GLY A 248 19.47 8.94 -17.79
CA GLY A 248 18.50 8.93 -18.89
C GLY A 248 17.07 9.22 -18.44
N ILE A 249 16.65 8.70 -17.29
CA ILE A 249 15.28 8.89 -16.76
C ILE A 249 14.99 10.37 -16.43
N ALA A 250 15.96 11.08 -15.86
CA ALA A 250 15.82 12.50 -15.51
C ALA A 250 15.92 13.42 -16.73
N ARG A 251 16.57 12.97 -17.81
CA ARG A 251 16.82 13.75 -19.04
C ARG A 251 15.96 13.35 -20.24
N ALA A 252 15.22 12.23 -20.15
CA ALA A 252 14.35 11.76 -21.21
C ALA A 252 13.34 12.86 -21.56
N ALA A 253 13.32 13.24 -22.84
CA ALA A 253 12.32 14.15 -23.37
C ALA A 253 10.93 13.58 -23.06
N GLN A 254 9.94 14.44 -22.86
CA GLN A 254 8.58 14.00 -22.51
C GLN A 254 7.98 12.99 -23.51
N ILE A 255 8.52 12.98 -24.75
CA ILE A 255 8.19 12.07 -25.86
C ILE A 255 8.92 10.72 -25.83
N ASP A 256 10.06 10.62 -25.13
CA ASP A 256 10.86 9.38 -24.99
C ASP A 256 10.56 8.65 -23.68
N ARG A 257 9.65 9.22 -22.87
CA ARG A 257 9.12 8.58 -21.66
C ARG A 257 8.05 7.57 -22.04
N PRO A 258 7.89 6.47 -21.31
CA PRO A 258 6.77 5.56 -21.53
C PRO A 258 5.46 6.31 -21.25
N VAL A 259 4.81 6.75 -22.34
CA VAL A 259 3.40 7.16 -22.34
C VAL A 259 2.59 5.88 -22.33
N ALA A 260 1.49 5.82 -21.56
CA ALA A 260 0.48 4.80 -21.75
C ALA A 260 -0.13 5.01 -23.14
N VAL A 261 0.43 4.34 -24.14
CA VAL A 261 -0.11 4.36 -25.50
C VAL A 261 -1.31 3.42 -25.49
N VAL A 262 -2.50 3.99 -25.36
CA VAL A 262 -3.68 3.40 -25.98
C VAL A 262 -3.46 3.58 -27.48
N GLU A 263 -3.14 2.50 -28.19
CA GLU A 263 -2.99 2.53 -29.64
C GLU A 263 -4.32 2.92 -30.29
N GLN A 264 -4.48 4.21 -30.58
CA GLN A 264 -5.42 4.69 -31.59
C GLN A 264 -4.63 4.96 -32.86
N THR A 265 -4.66 4.00 -33.77
CA THR A 265 -3.97 4.08 -35.05
C THR A 265 -4.74 5.00 -36.01
N ASP A 266 -4.43 6.29 -35.99
CA ASP A 266 -4.85 7.20 -37.06
C ASP A 266 -3.93 7.03 -38.27
N VAL A 267 -4.40 6.25 -39.24
CA VAL A 267 -3.79 6.14 -40.57
C VAL A 267 -4.38 7.24 -41.45
N VAL A 268 -3.57 8.21 -41.87
CA VAL A 268 -3.88 9.07 -43.02
C VAL A 268 -3.33 8.40 -44.27
N VAL A 269 -4.20 7.71 -45.01
CA VAL A 269 -3.95 7.25 -46.38
C VAL A 269 -5.11 7.70 -47.25
N GLU A 270 -4.80 8.48 -48.29
CA GLU A 270 -5.70 8.85 -49.38
C GLU A 270 -6.22 7.61 -50.14
N PRO A 271 -7.41 7.67 -50.75
CA PRO A 271 -8.34 6.55 -50.76
C PRO A 271 -8.03 5.53 -51.85
N GLU A 272 -7.86 4.26 -51.46
CA GLU A 272 -8.08 3.11 -52.34
C GLU A 272 -9.30 2.32 -51.84
N VAL A 273 -10.28 2.17 -52.71
CA VAL A 273 -11.60 1.60 -52.41
C VAL A 273 -11.49 0.10 -52.20
N VAL A 274 -11.58 -0.37 -50.95
CA VAL A 274 -11.70 -1.78 -50.59
C VAL A 274 -12.96 -1.99 -49.71
N PRO A 275 -13.74 -3.08 -49.88
CA PRO A 275 -15.09 -3.18 -49.34
C PRO A 275 -15.10 -3.23 -47.81
N GLN A 276 -15.98 -2.43 -47.21
CA GLN A 276 -16.08 -2.24 -45.75
C GLN A 276 -16.40 -3.55 -45.02
N ARG A 277 -15.46 -4.00 -44.20
CA ARG A 277 -15.71 -4.95 -43.11
C ARG A 277 -16.38 -4.15 -41.98
N ARG A 278 -17.57 -4.59 -41.56
CA ARG A 278 -18.33 -3.98 -40.46
C ARG A 278 -17.46 -3.98 -39.20
N ILE A 279 -17.03 -2.79 -38.77
CA ILE A 279 -16.29 -2.59 -37.52
C ILE A 279 -17.32 -2.76 -36.40
N GLU A 280 -17.14 -3.80 -35.57
CA GLU A 280 -17.79 -3.88 -34.26
C GLU A 280 -17.13 -2.83 -33.36
N ILE A 281 -17.92 -1.85 -32.91
CA ILE A 281 -17.50 -0.78 -32.01
C ILE A 281 -17.16 -1.45 -30.67
N ALA A 282 -15.92 -1.29 -30.19
CA ALA A 282 -15.54 -1.75 -28.86
C ALA A 282 -16.40 -1.00 -27.80
N PRO A 283 -16.91 -1.71 -26.78
CA PRO A 283 -17.77 -1.10 -25.76
C PRO A 283 -17.04 0.04 -25.04
N GLU A 284 -17.77 1.13 -24.80
CA GLU A 284 -17.30 2.31 -24.08
C GLU A 284 -16.84 1.91 -22.67
N GLN A 285 -15.69 2.41 -22.23
CA GLN A 285 -15.18 2.14 -20.88
C GLN A 285 -16.17 2.70 -19.84
N PRO A 286 -16.53 1.91 -18.82
CA PRO A 286 -17.51 2.34 -17.83
C PRO A 286 -16.96 3.52 -17.03
N THR A 287 -17.75 4.60 -16.91
CA THR A 287 -17.41 5.75 -16.07
C THR A 287 -17.78 5.47 -14.60
N ALA A 288 -17.11 6.10 -13.63
CA ALA A 288 -17.48 5.97 -12.21
C ALA A 288 -18.95 6.31 -11.95
N ALA A 289 -19.48 7.34 -12.63
CA ALA A 289 -20.88 7.72 -12.54
C ALA A 289 -21.82 6.64 -13.13
N GLY A 290 -21.42 6.00 -14.24
CA GLY A 290 -22.14 4.86 -14.82
C GLY A 290 -22.16 3.66 -13.88
N LEU A 291 -20.99 3.28 -13.33
CA LEU A 291 -20.88 2.18 -12.37
C LEU A 291 -21.69 2.42 -11.10
N ARG A 292 -21.70 3.64 -10.56
CA ARG A 292 -22.57 3.99 -9.43
C ARG A 292 -24.04 3.84 -9.76
N ALA A 293 -24.47 4.26 -10.95
CA ALA A 293 -25.85 4.11 -11.39
C ALA A 293 -26.22 2.64 -11.56
N ASP A 294 -25.35 1.83 -12.17
CA ASP A 294 -25.55 0.40 -12.37
C ASP A 294 -25.57 -0.36 -11.05
N LEU A 295 -24.65 -0.04 -10.14
CA LEU A 295 -24.59 -0.63 -8.80
C LEU A 295 -25.82 -0.23 -7.96
N HIS A 296 -26.25 1.03 -8.04
CA HIS A 296 -27.48 1.49 -7.40
C HIS A 296 -28.72 0.77 -7.97
N ALA A 297 -28.76 0.49 -9.27
CA ALA A 297 -29.84 -0.26 -9.90
C ALA A 297 -29.82 -1.76 -9.55
N ALA A 298 -28.62 -2.32 -9.30
CA ALA A 298 -28.44 -3.71 -8.93
C ALA A 298 -28.75 -3.98 -7.44
N LEU A 299 -28.64 -2.97 -6.58
CA LEU A 299 -29.01 -3.10 -5.17
C LEU A 299 -30.53 -3.17 -5.02
N PRO A 300 -31.07 -4.16 -4.29
CA PRO A 300 -32.48 -4.18 -3.94
C PRO A 300 -32.82 -2.92 -3.14
N LEU A 301 -33.76 -2.13 -3.65
CA LEU A 301 -34.29 -0.96 -2.93
C LEU A 301 -35.19 -1.46 -1.79
N THR A 302 -34.60 -1.73 -0.64
CA THR A 302 -35.29 -2.09 0.61
C THR A 302 -36.07 -0.89 1.17
N LEU A 303 -35.61 0.33 0.88
CA LEU A 303 -36.19 1.60 1.32
C LEU A 303 -36.44 2.53 0.12
N PRO A 304 -37.67 2.57 -0.44
CA PRO A 304 -37.98 3.40 -1.61
C PRO A 304 -37.70 4.89 -1.37
N GLY A 305 -36.84 5.48 -2.18
CA GLY A 305 -36.48 6.90 -2.11
C GLY A 305 -35.39 7.24 -1.07
N ALA A 306 -34.90 6.25 -0.32
CA ALA A 306 -33.73 6.42 0.54
C ALA A 306 -32.44 6.50 -0.29
N PRO A 307 -31.40 7.16 0.21
CA PRO A 307 -30.10 7.17 -0.44
C PRO A 307 -29.46 5.78 -0.49
N VAL A 308 -28.48 5.60 -1.38
CA VAL A 308 -27.85 4.31 -1.65
C VAL A 308 -27.18 3.69 -0.41
N TRP A 309 -26.57 4.49 0.45
CA TRP A 309 -25.93 4.00 1.68
C TRP A 309 -26.92 3.46 2.71
N GLU A 310 -28.14 4.01 2.77
CA GLU A 310 -29.20 3.51 3.65
C GLU A 310 -29.76 2.18 3.12
N ASN A 311 -29.99 2.08 1.82
CA ASN A 311 -30.41 0.82 1.19
C ASN A 311 -29.35 -0.28 1.39
N ALA A 312 -28.07 0.06 1.22
CA ALA A 312 -26.97 -0.88 1.43
C ALA A 312 -26.88 -1.36 2.89
N ALA A 313 -27.01 -0.46 3.87
CA ALA A 313 -27.03 -0.84 5.28
C ALA A 313 -28.27 -1.67 5.63
N ALA A 314 -29.44 -1.36 5.05
CA ALA A 314 -30.67 -2.09 5.27
C ALA A 314 -30.61 -3.54 4.74
N LEU A 315 -29.84 -3.81 3.68
CA LEU A 315 -29.59 -5.19 3.21
C LEU A 315 -28.95 -6.07 4.28
N LEU A 316 -28.06 -5.51 5.10
CA LEU A 316 -27.45 -6.25 6.20
C LEU A 316 -28.39 -6.42 7.41
N ALA A 317 -29.37 -5.53 7.59
CA ALA A 317 -30.29 -5.55 8.72
C ALA A 317 -31.50 -6.48 8.52
N HIS A 318 -31.96 -6.65 7.27
CA HIS A 318 -33.19 -7.40 6.97
C HIS A 318 -32.99 -8.89 6.67
N GLY A 319 -31.77 -9.41 6.86
CA GLY A 319 -31.43 -10.82 6.67
C GLY A 319 -30.92 -11.10 5.26
N GLU A 320 -29.81 -11.84 5.18
CA GLU A 320 -28.99 -12.10 3.99
C GLU A 320 -29.66 -13.05 2.96
N ASP A 321 -30.92 -13.43 3.17
CA ASP A 321 -31.56 -14.63 2.60
C ASP A 321 -32.16 -14.48 1.19
N GLU A 322 -31.95 -13.37 0.46
CA GLU A 322 -32.70 -13.13 -0.79
C GLU A 322 -31.88 -12.77 -2.04
N LEU A 323 -30.55 -12.68 -1.98
CA LEU A 323 -29.75 -12.36 -3.17
C LEU A 323 -29.12 -13.61 -3.80
N PRO A 324 -29.36 -13.88 -5.10
CA PRO A 324 -28.65 -14.93 -5.83
C PRO A 324 -27.13 -14.70 -5.78
N GLY A 325 -26.34 -15.77 -5.66
CA GLY A 325 -24.86 -15.69 -5.62
C GLY A 325 -24.28 -14.89 -6.78
N ASP A 326 -24.75 -15.13 -8.01
CA ASP A 326 -24.31 -14.39 -9.20
C ASP A 326 -24.60 -12.87 -9.10
N THR A 327 -25.68 -12.47 -8.40
CA THR A 327 -25.98 -11.06 -8.14
C THR A 327 -24.97 -10.47 -7.17
N VAL A 328 -24.63 -11.20 -6.11
CA VAL A 328 -23.63 -10.76 -5.12
C VAL A 328 -22.23 -10.66 -5.75
N ASP A 329 -21.83 -11.63 -6.58
CA ASP A 329 -20.56 -11.58 -7.31
C ASP A 329 -20.47 -10.38 -8.25
N ASN A 330 -21.57 -10.07 -8.96
CA ASN A 330 -21.64 -8.88 -9.79
C ASN A 330 -21.54 -7.60 -8.96
N LEU A 331 -22.19 -7.54 -7.78
CA LEU A 331 -22.08 -6.40 -6.86
C LEU A 331 -20.63 -6.21 -6.39
N VAL A 332 -19.93 -7.28 -6.01
CA VAL A 332 -18.52 -7.20 -5.63
C VAL A 332 -17.68 -6.70 -6.81
N ALA A 333 -17.83 -7.27 -8.01
CA ALA A 333 -17.06 -6.87 -9.17
C ALA A 333 -17.24 -5.37 -9.52
N MET A 334 -18.48 -4.88 -9.51
CA MET A 334 -18.78 -3.46 -9.75
C MET A 334 -18.24 -2.57 -8.63
N ALA A 335 -18.42 -2.95 -7.37
CA ALA A 335 -17.98 -2.17 -6.22
C ALA A 335 -16.45 -2.10 -6.12
N SER A 336 -15.74 -3.21 -6.38
CA SER A 336 -14.28 -3.25 -6.44
C SER A 336 -13.76 -2.35 -7.55
N THR A 337 -14.33 -2.45 -8.75
CA THR A 337 -13.97 -1.57 -9.89
C THR A 337 -14.18 -0.10 -9.52
N LEU A 338 -15.30 0.21 -8.85
CA LEU A 338 -15.62 1.58 -8.44
C LEU A 338 -14.64 2.14 -7.40
N VAL A 339 -14.24 1.34 -6.41
CA VAL A 339 -13.25 1.73 -5.40
C VAL A 339 -11.84 1.90 -5.99
N GLU A 340 -11.50 1.15 -7.03
CA GLU A 340 -10.23 1.28 -7.76
C GLU A 340 -10.16 2.52 -8.66
N LEU A 341 -11.29 3.15 -8.98
CA LEU A 341 -11.32 4.38 -9.77
C LEU A 341 -10.89 5.58 -8.92
N ASP A 342 -9.68 6.07 -9.16
CA ASP A 342 -9.15 7.28 -8.55
C ASP A 342 -9.95 8.55 -8.93
N GLY A 343 -10.09 9.47 -7.98
CA GLY A 343 -10.59 10.84 -8.22
C GLY A 343 -11.94 11.20 -7.60
N SER A 344 -12.51 10.33 -6.77
CA SER A 344 -13.76 10.60 -6.03
C SER A 344 -13.54 11.57 -4.87
N GLU A 345 -14.53 12.41 -4.57
CA GLU A 345 -14.53 13.20 -3.34
C GLU A 345 -14.53 12.28 -2.11
N PRO A 346 -13.99 12.70 -0.95
CA PRO A 346 -13.90 11.84 0.23
C PRO A 346 -15.23 11.22 0.67
N ALA A 347 -16.33 11.97 0.54
CA ALA A 347 -17.66 11.46 0.87
C ALA A 347 -18.10 10.34 -0.10
N ASP A 348 -17.91 10.54 -1.40
CA ASP A 348 -18.22 9.54 -2.43
C ASP A 348 -17.34 8.30 -2.26
N ALA A 349 -16.04 8.47 -2.04
CA ALA A 349 -15.12 7.35 -1.79
C ALA A 349 -15.50 6.56 -0.54
N ALA A 350 -16.00 7.22 0.50
CA ALA A 350 -16.49 6.54 1.70
C ALA A 350 -17.79 5.76 1.43
N VAL A 351 -18.70 6.29 0.62
CA VAL A 351 -19.90 5.58 0.20
C VAL A 351 -19.52 4.39 -0.68
N ASP A 352 -18.64 4.54 -1.66
CA ASP A 352 -18.17 3.46 -2.53
C ASP A 352 -17.52 2.33 -1.69
N GLY A 353 -16.70 2.68 -0.70
CA GLY A 353 -16.14 1.74 0.27
C GLY A 353 -17.21 1.03 1.10
N LEU A 354 -18.25 1.73 1.58
CA LEU A 354 -19.38 1.10 2.25
C LEU A 354 -20.07 0.06 1.35
N LEU A 355 -20.28 0.38 0.07
CA LEU A 355 -20.95 -0.53 -0.88
C LEU A 355 -20.12 -1.79 -1.10
N LEU A 356 -18.81 -1.66 -1.24
CA LEU A 356 -17.90 -2.80 -1.33
C LEU A 356 -17.90 -3.63 -0.04
N ALA A 357 -17.87 -2.98 1.13
CA ALA A 357 -17.95 -3.67 2.42
C ALA A 357 -19.24 -4.49 2.55
N VAL A 358 -20.38 -3.94 2.14
CA VAL A 358 -21.67 -4.66 2.14
C VAL A 358 -21.64 -5.84 1.16
N ALA A 359 -21.15 -5.65 -0.06
CA ALA A 359 -21.09 -6.71 -1.07
C ALA A 359 -20.18 -7.87 -0.63
N LEU A 360 -18.99 -7.57 -0.10
CA LEU A 360 -18.07 -8.58 0.43
C LEU A 360 -18.65 -9.29 1.66
N ARG A 361 -19.35 -8.58 2.55
CA ARG A 361 -20.02 -9.20 3.70
C ARG A 361 -21.07 -10.21 3.23
N LEU A 362 -21.90 -9.84 2.26
CA LEU A 362 -22.91 -10.73 1.68
C LEU A 362 -22.27 -11.96 1.03
N ARG A 363 -21.18 -11.78 0.26
CA ARG A 363 -20.46 -12.88 -0.40
C ARG A 363 -19.82 -13.82 0.62
N GLY A 364 -19.14 -13.25 1.61
CA GLY A 364 -18.51 -13.99 2.70
C GLY A 364 -19.51 -14.83 3.50
N THR A 365 -20.73 -14.35 3.71
CA THR A 365 -21.79 -15.17 4.32
C THR A 365 -22.20 -16.33 3.43
N LEU A 366 -22.52 -16.05 2.16
CA LEU A 366 -23.03 -17.04 1.22
C LEU A 366 -22.01 -18.15 0.94
N ALA A 367 -20.73 -17.80 0.91
CA ALA A 367 -19.62 -18.71 0.64
C ALA A 367 -18.97 -19.29 1.91
N GLU A 368 -19.40 -18.86 3.11
CA GLU A 368 -18.70 -19.10 4.37
C GLU A 368 -17.19 -18.74 4.30
N ASP A 369 -16.85 -17.66 3.57
CA ASP A 369 -15.47 -17.24 3.34
C ASP A 369 -15.00 -16.17 4.36
N PRO A 370 -14.11 -16.53 5.31
CA PRO A 370 -13.59 -15.60 6.30
C PRO A 370 -12.64 -14.53 5.71
N VAL A 371 -12.17 -14.69 4.46
CA VAL A 371 -11.34 -13.68 3.79
C VAL A 371 -12.20 -12.48 3.41
N ASP A 372 -13.33 -12.72 2.75
CA ASP A 372 -14.29 -11.69 2.35
C ASP A 372 -14.84 -10.93 3.57
N LEU A 373 -15.15 -11.63 4.66
CA LEU A 373 -15.63 -10.99 5.89
C LEU A 373 -14.58 -10.05 6.50
N ARG A 374 -13.29 -10.41 6.42
CA ARG A 374 -12.20 -9.55 6.90
C ARG A 374 -12.00 -8.35 5.99
N GLU A 375 -11.98 -8.56 4.69
CA GLU A 375 -11.83 -7.48 3.70
C GLU A 375 -13.00 -6.49 3.77
N ALA A 376 -14.22 -7.00 3.98
CA ALA A 376 -15.41 -6.18 4.22
C ALA A 376 -15.25 -5.28 5.46
N LEU A 377 -14.71 -5.81 6.57
CA LEU A 377 -14.48 -5.03 7.79
C LEU A 377 -13.40 -3.96 7.59
N ASP A 378 -12.30 -4.30 6.92
CA ASP A 378 -11.22 -3.35 6.59
C ASP A 378 -11.73 -2.22 5.69
N MET A 379 -12.58 -2.55 4.73
CA MET A 379 -13.21 -1.58 3.84
C MET A 379 -14.19 -0.68 4.59
N LEU A 380 -15.01 -1.24 5.50
CA LEU A 380 -15.91 -0.45 6.34
C LEU A 380 -15.14 0.51 7.25
N LEU A 381 -14.05 0.06 7.85
CA LEU A 381 -13.18 0.91 8.67
C LEU A 381 -12.54 2.03 7.86
N THR A 382 -12.15 1.75 6.61
CA THR A 382 -11.64 2.75 5.68
C THR A 382 -12.71 3.78 5.34
N ALA A 383 -13.93 3.34 4.98
CA ALA A 383 -15.07 4.23 4.75
C ALA A 383 -15.37 5.11 5.98
N ALA A 384 -15.37 4.52 7.17
CA ALA A 384 -15.55 5.23 8.44
C ALA A 384 -14.47 6.29 8.70
N ARG A 385 -13.23 6.04 8.25
CA ARG A 385 -12.12 6.98 8.33
C ARG A 385 -12.11 8.03 7.23
N THR A 386 -12.83 7.84 6.13
CA THR A 386 -12.83 8.79 5.02
C THR A 386 -14.03 9.74 5.07
N VAL A 387 -15.19 9.27 5.57
CA VAL A 387 -16.42 10.06 5.61
C VAL A 387 -16.27 11.30 6.51
N PRO A 388 -16.65 12.51 6.03
CA PRO A 388 -16.74 13.69 6.87
C PRO A 388 -17.76 13.47 8.00
N PRO A 389 -17.45 13.83 9.27
CA PRO A 389 -18.34 13.59 10.40
C PRO A 389 -19.69 14.29 10.36
N ASP A 390 -19.88 15.29 9.50
CA ASP A 390 -21.11 16.05 9.25
C ASP A 390 -21.87 15.58 7.99
N HIS A 391 -21.32 14.61 7.26
CA HIS A 391 -21.96 14.04 6.08
C HIS A 391 -23.15 13.16 6.46
N ALA A 392 -24.23 13.19 5.66
CA ALA A 392 -25.45 12.44 5.93
C ALA A 392 -25.23 10.92 6.08
N ALA A 393 -24.29 10.35 5.30
CA ALA A 393 -23.96 8.93 5.36
C ALA A 393 -23.15 8.51 6.61
N ALA A 394 -22.58 9.45 7.36
CA ALA A 394 -21.64 9.14 8.44
C ALA A 394 -22.29 8.27 9.54
N SER A 395 -23.51 8.61 9.96
CA SER A 395 -24.24 7.84 10.97
C SER A 395 -24.56 6.41 10.51
N THR A 396 -24.95 6.25 9.25
CA THR A 396 -25.21 4.94 8.63
C THR A 396 -23.94 4.11 8.57
N ILE A 397 -22.84 4.66 8.04
CA ILE A 397 -21.54 3.96 7.94
C ILE A 397 -21.07 3.47 9.31
N MET A 398 -21.17 4.30 10.36
CA MET A 398 -20.80 3.87 11.72
C MET A 398 -21.72 2.77 12.25
N SER A 399 -23.03 2.88 12.00
CA SER A 399 -24.02 1.92 12.50
C SER A 399 -23.92 0.56 11.81
N THR A 400 -23.44 0.53 10.56
CA THR A 400 -23.20 -0.69 9.79
C THR A 400 -22.21 -1.63 10.48
N LEU A 401 -21.33 -1.13 11.36
CA LEU A 401 -20.45 -1.98 12.17
C LEU A 401 -21.23 -3.05 12.97
N GLY A 402 -22.46 -2.74 13.38
CA GLY A 402 -23.32 -3.68 14.10
C GLY A 402 -23.55 -5.01 13.35
N ALA A 403 -23.56 -4.98 12.01
CA ALA A 403 -23.75 -6.17 11.18
C ALA A 403 -22.53 -7.10 11.10
N PHE A 404 -21.39 -6.64 11.61
CA PHE A 404 -20.12 -7.38 11.67
C PHE A 404 -19.83 -7.92 13.08
N LEU A 405 -20.72 -7.65 14.04
CA LEU A 405 -20.58 -8.18 15.39
C LEU A 405 -21.08 -9.63 15.43
N ASP A 406 -20.25 -10.53 15.92
CA ASP A 406 -20.64 -11.90 16.20
C ASP A 406 -21.52 -11.92 17.48
N PRO A 407 -22.75 -12.47 17.44
CA PRO A 407 -23.63 -12.51 18.61
C PRO A 407 -23.11 -13.42 19.74
N GLU A 408 -22.30 -14.42 19.43
CA GLU A 408 -21.66 -15.31 20.40
C GLU A 408 -20.33 -14.75 20.89
N GLN A 409 -19.64 -13.98 20.05
CA GLN A 409 -18.38 -13.31 20.37
C GLN A 409 -18.38 -11.85 19.89
N PRO A 410 -19.11 -10.94 20.55
CA PRO A 410 -19.29 -9.56 20.05
C PRO A 410 -18.02 -8.72 20.04
N LEU A 411 -16.95 -9.20 20.67
CA LEU A 411 -15.60 -8.62 20.63
C LEU A 411 -14.66 -9.38 19.68
N GLY A 412 -15.05 -10.58 19.22
CA GLY A 412 -14.30 -11.39 18.26
C GLY A 412 -14.29 -10.72 16.89
N GLY A 413 -13.11 -10.38 16.40
CA GLY A 413 -12.93 -9.66 15.13
C GLY A 413 -12.79 -8.14 15.25
N LEU A 414 -13.17 -7.54 16.38
CA LEU A 414 -12.85 -6.14 16.71
C LEU A 414 -11.46 -6.06 17.35
N GLU A 415 -10.42 -6.30 16.56
CA GLU A 415 -9.03 -6.14 16.99
C GLU A 415 -8.76 -4.70 17.47
N GLY A 416 -7.75 -4.53 18.34
CA GLY A 416 -7.54 -3.27 19.09
C GLY A 416 -7.52 -2.00 18.23
N ASP A 417 -6.86 -2.04 17.06
CA ASP A 417 -6.74 -0.88 16.17
C ASP A 417 -8.01 -0.58 15.38
N VAL A 418 -8.81 -1.61 15.07
CA VAL A 418 -10.14 -1.49 14.45
C VAL A 418 -11.09 -0.83 15.43
N ALA A 419 -11.13 -1.36 16.66
CA ALA A 419 -11.99 -0.85 17.72
C ALA A 419 -11.64 0.61 18.10
N ALA A 420 -10.35 0.94 18.23
CA ALA A 420 -9.91 2.31 18.47
C ALA A 420 -10.31 3.26 17.33
N GLY A 421 -10.17 2.82 16.08
CA GLY A 421 -10.54 3.58 14.89
C GLY A 421 -12.02 3.97 14.85
N PHE A 422 -12.92 3.03 15.15
CA PHE A 422 -14.35 3.29 15.20
C PHE A 422 -14.77 4.15 16.39
N ALA A 423 -14.24 3.90 17.59
CA ALA A 423 -14.65 4.63 18.79
C ALA A 423 -14.46 6.15 18.65
N GLY A 424 -13.29 6.58 18.16
CA GLY A 424 -13.01 8.00 17.94
C GLY A 424 -13.88 8.63 16.86
N ARG A 425 -14.21 7.87 15.80
CA ARG A 425 -15.11 8.33 14.73
C ARG A 425 -16.55 8.46 15.20
N ILE A 426 -17.04 7.53 15.99
CA ILE A 426 -18.39 7.60 16.57
C ILE A 426 -18.53 8.80 17.51
N ASP A 427 -17.50 9.14 18.30
CA ASP A 427 -17.52 10.36 19.13
C ASP A 427 -17.67 11.64 18.29
N ALA A 428 -16.97 11.73 17.17
CA ALA A 428 -17.06 12.88 16.26
C ALA A 428 -18.46 13.00 15.63
N VAL A 429 -19.02 11.88 15.14
CA VAL A 429 -20.37 11.84 14.56
C VAL A 429 -21.41 12.20 15.60
N LEU A 430 -21.33 11.59 16.80
CA LEU A 430 -22.25 11.88 17.90
C LEU A 430 -22.21 13.36 18.24
N ALA A 431 -21.02 13.96 18.42
CA ALA A 431 -20.87 15.37 18.82
C ALA A 431 -21.54 16.35 17.84
N LEU A 432 -21.52 16.07 16.54
CA LEU A 432 -22.12 16.92 15.52
C LEU A 432 -23.61 16.66 15.30
N HIS A 433 -24.07 15.42 15.53
CA HIS A 433 -25.46 15.01 15.29
C HIS A 433 -26.32 14.98 16.57
N LEU A 434 -25.88 15.64 17.64
CA LEU A 434 -26.57 15.64 18.95
C LEU A 434 -28.02 16.17 18.89
N ALA A 435 -28.34 17.10 17.98
CA ALA A 435 -29.62 17.81 17.97
C ALA A 435 -30.70 17.21 17.03
N ASP A 436 -30.33 16.65 15.88
CA ASP A 436 -31.28 16.39 14.79
C ASP A 436 -31.48 14.89 14.44
N GLY A 437 -30.75 13.98 15.08
CA GLY A 437 -30.80 12.54 14.80
C GLY A 437 -31.92 11.77 15.48
N ASP A 438 -32.40 10.71 14.81
CA ASP A 438 -33.29 9.68 15.35
C ASP A 438 -32.74 9.10 16.67
N PRO A 439 -33.54 9.05 17.76
CA PRO A 439 -33.10 8.51 19.05
C PRO A 439 -32.53 7.10 18.98
N LEU A 440 -33.09 6.21 18.15
CA LEU A 440 -32.60 4.83 18.03
C LEU A 440 -31.21 4.78 17.41
N THR A 441 -30.96 5.55 16.36
CA THR A 441 -29.62 5.70 15.76
C THR A 441 -28.62 6.25 16.78
N ARG A 442 -29.01 7.25 17.58
CA ARG A 442 -28.13 7.83 18.63
C ARG A 442 -27.77 6.80 19.70
N GLU A 443 -28.75 6.04 20.19
CA GLU A 443 -28.54 4.99 21.19
C GLU A 443 -27.69 3.84 20.62
N GLY A 444 -27.96 3.40 19.39
CA GLY A 444 -27.17 2.40 18.69
C GLY A 444 -25.71 2.81 18.54
N LEU A 445 -25.45 4.04 18.08
CA LEU A 445 -24.09 4.59 18.01
C LEU A 445 -23.42 4.67 19.37
N HIS A 446 -24.14 5.07 20.42
CA HIS A 446 -23.60 5.08 21.77
C HIS A 446 -23.21 3.68 22.26
N LEU A 447 -24.05 2.67 21.99
CA LEU A 447 -23.77 1.28 22.33
C LEU A 447 -22.55 0.76 21.57
N LEU A 448 -22.47 1.01 20.25
CA LEU A 448 -21.31 0.66 19.44
C LEU A 448 -20.04 1.35 19.95
N ARG A 449 -20.11 2.64 20.33
CA ARG A 449 -18.98 3.33 20.95
C ARG A 449 -18.50 2.62 22.21
N CYS A 450 -19.41 2.24 23.09
CA CYS A 450 -19.08 1.56 24.34
C CYS A 450 -18.45 0.19 24.08
N LEU A 451 -18.98 -0.56 23.11
CA LEU A 451 -18.44 -1.84 22.70
C LEU A 451 -17.02 -1.71 22.13
N CYS A 452 -16.78 -0.78 21.20
CA CYS A 452 -15.45 -0.52 20.65
C CYS A 452 -14.45 -0.12 21.73
N ARG A 453 -14.84 0.72 22.69
CA ARG A 453 -13.96 1.10 23.81
C ARG A 453 -13.64 -0.08 24.73
N ALA A 454 -14.61 -0.97 24.96
CA ALA A 454 -14.39 -2.19 25.73
C ALA A 454 -13.43 -3.12 24.99
N ALA A 455 -13.66 -3.39 23.70
CA ALA A 455 -12.78 -4.20 22.84
C ALA A 455 -11.33 -3.68 22.87
N TRP A 456 -11.15 -2.38 22.65
CA TRP A 456 -9.83 -1.75 22.69
C TRP A 456 -9.17 -1.88 24.07
N SER A 457 -9.91 -1.62 25.16
CA SER A 457 -9.39 -1.74 26.52
C SER A 457 -8.96 -3.17 26.87
N MET A 458 -9.70 -4.17 26.39
CA MET A 458 -9.36 -5.59 26.57
C MET A 458 -8.11 -5.97 25.78
N ALA A 459 -7.95 -5.47 24.55
CA ALA A 459 -6.75 -5.66 23.75
C ALA A 459 -5.52 -5.00 24.38
N GLU A 460 -5.64 -3.78 24.91
CA GLU A 460 -4.60 -3.11 25.68
C GLU A 460 -4.21 -3.91 26.93
N LEU A 461 -5.20 -4.40 27.67
CA LEU A 461 -4.96 -5.22 28.86
C LEU A 461 -4.21 -6.50 28.52
N ALA A 462 -4.58 -7.18 27.44
CA ALA A 462 -3.88 -8.38 26.96
C ALA A 462 -2.41 -8.06 26.65
N ARG A 463 -2.14 -7.01 25.87
CA ARG A 463 -0.77 -6.54 25.56
C ARG A 463 0.03 -6.22 26.82
N ALA A 464 -0.58 -5.51 27.77
CA ALA A 464 0.07 -5.15 29.03
C ALA A 464 0.40 -6.39 29.88
N VAL A 465 -0.48 -7.39 29.91
CA VAL A 465 -0.28 -8.65 30.63
C VAL A 465 0.83 -9.51 30.02
N ASP A 466 0.96 -9.50 28.69
CA ASP A 466 2.00 -10.23 27.96
C ASP A 466 3.38 -9.57 28.13
N ALA A 467 3.43 -8.23 28.16
CA ALA A 467 4.66 -7.47 28.37
C ALA A 467 5.08 -7.37 29.85
N ALA A 468 4.18 -7.68 30.79
CA ALA A 468 4.41 -7.52 32.23
C ALA A 468 5.50 -8.48 32.77
N PRO A 469 6.50 -7.97 33.53
CA PRO A 469 7.47 -8.80 34.24
C PRO A 469 6.80 -9.82 35.18
N ALA A 470 7.32 -11.05 35.21
CA ALA A 470 6.74 -12.15 35.97
C ALA A 470 6.76 -11.92 37.50
N GLU A 471 7.59 -10.99 37.97
CA GLU A 471 7.75 -10.61 39.37
C GLU A 471 6.59 -9.79 39.92
N ILE A 472 5.67 -9.31 39.07
CA ILE A 472 4.52 -8.51 39.50
C ILE A 472 3.56 -9.37 40.35
N PRO A 473 3.39 -9.09 41.65
CA PRO A 473 2.70 -9.99 42.58
C PRO A 473 1.22 -10.24 42.26
N TRP A 474 0.56 -9.31 41.56
CA TRP A 474 -0.85 -9.38 41.18
C TRP A 474 -1.08 -9.82 39.73
N LEU A 475 -0.03 -10.06 38.95
CA LEU A 475 -0.14 -10.49 37.55
C LEU A 475 -0.91 -11.81 37.39
N PRO A 476 -0.80 -12.81 38.29
CA PRO A 476 -1.65 -14.01 38.21
C PRO A 476 -3.15 -13.71 38.31
N ALA A 477 -3.55 -12.73 39.12
CA ALA A 477 -4.96 -12.34 39.26
C ALA A 477 -5.47 -11.64 37.99
N VAL A 478 -4.66 -10.77 37.39
CA VAL A 478 -5.01 -10.11 36.12
C VAL A 478 -5.06 -11.12 34.96
N ARG A 479 -4.10 -12.06 34.89
CA ARG A 479 -4.11 -13.18 33.93
C ARG A 479 -5.29 -14.13 34.12
N ALA A 480 -5.82 -14.25 35.33
CA ALA A 480 -7.02 -15.05 35.59
C ALA A 480 -8.28 -14.33 35.12
N GLY A 481 -8.39 -13.02 35.39
CA GLY A 481 -9.51 -12.19 34.93
C GLY A 481 -9.57 -12.00 33.42
N HIS A 482 -8.41 -12.01 32.73
CA HIS A 482 -8.37 -11.92 31.27
C HIS A 482 -8.80 -13.23 30.56
N ARG A 483 -8.61 -14.40 31.17
CA ARG A 483 -8.87 -15.72 30.56
C ARG A 483 -10.29 -16.27 30.80
N SER A 484 -11.14 -15.49 31.47
CA SER A 484 -12.51 -15.90 31.81
C SER A 484 -13.57 -15.48 30.77
N GLU A 485 -13.14 -14.93 29.64
CA GLU A 485 -13.92 -14.71 28.41
C GLU A 485 -13.40 -15.67 27.33
#